data_AF-A0A945SNP4-F1
#
_entry.id   AF-A0A945SNP4-F1
#
_cell.length_a   1.000
_cell.length_b   1.000
_cell.length_c   1.000
_cell.angle_alpha   90.00
_cell.angle_beta   90.00
_cell.angle_gamma   90.00
#
_symmetry.space_group_name_H-M   'P 1'
#
loop_
_entity.id
_entity.type
_entity.pdbx_description
1 polymer ?
#
loop_
_entity_poly.entity_id
_entity_poly.type
_entity_poly.pdbx_seq_one_letter_code
_entity_poly.pdbx_strand_id
1 'polypeptide(L)' 'MTDVVNLNQFRKNQRRAEKKRAAEANRVRFGRTKAEREASDMARATRDMSLDGKKISPEDDDA' A
#
# COMPACT_ATOMS: atom_id res chain seq x y z
N MET A 1 -16.98 -36.97 27.43
CA MET A 1 -15.85 -36.02 27.40
C MET A 1 -16.37 -34.73 26.80
N THR A 2 -16.36 -33.63 27.55
CA THR A 2 -16.72 -32.31 27.04
C THR A 2 -15.45 -31.61 26.57
N ASP A 3 -15.35 -31.33 25.27
CA ASP A 3 -14.23 -30.57 24.72
C ASP A 3 -14.27 -29.13 25.24
N VAL A 4 -13.25 -28.74 25.98
CA VAL A 4 -13.06 -27.36 26.44
C VAL A 4 -12.54 -26.55 25.26
N VAL A 5 -13.43 -25.85 24.57
CA VAL A 5 -13.07 -24.97 23.46
C VAL A 5 -12.56 -23.61 23.95
N ASN A 6 -11.36 -23.22 23.51
CA ASN A 6 -10.79 -21.92 23.84
C ASN A 6 -11.46 -20.80 23.01
N LEU A 7 -12.41 -20.11 23.63
CA LEU A 7 -13.13 -18.97 23.07
C LEU A 7 -12.21 -17.84 22.57
N ASN A 8 -11.06 -17.61 23.21
CA ASN A 8 -10.12 -16.57 22.78
C ASN A 8 -9.46 -16.93 21.46
N GLN A 9 -9.11 -18.21 21.26
CA GLN A 9 -8.54 -18.69 20.00
C GLN A 9 -9.57 -18.62 18.88
N PHE A 10 -10.82 -19.02 19.15
CA PHE A 10 -11.93 -18.89 18.20
C PHE A 10 -12.14 -17.44 17.75
N ARG A 11 -12.25 -16.50 18.69
CA ARG A 11 -12.38 -15.06 18.40
C ARG A 11 -11.18 -14.50 17.63
N LYS A 12 -9.97 -14.95 17.92
CA LYS A 12 -8.76 -14.57 17.15
C LYS A 12 -8.83 -15.08 15.72
N ASN A 13 -9.26 -16.32 15.52
CA ASN A 13 -9.39 -16.92 14.19
C ASN A 13 -10.48 -16.22 13.37
N GLN A 14 -11.63 -15.91 13.96
CA GLN A 14 -12.70 -15.15 13.31
C GLN A 14 -12.21 -13.77 12.84
N ARG A 15 -11.57 -13.00 13.74
CA ARG A 15 -10.98 -11.69 13.38
C ARG A 15 -9.93 -11.79 12.25
N ARG A 16 -9.12 -12.86 12.23
CA ARG A 16 -8.16 -13.11 11.15
C ARG A 16 -8.86 -13.40 9.83
N ALA A 17 -9.94 -14.19 9.84
CA ALA A 17 -10.73 -14.50 8.65
C ALA A 17 -11.42 -13.24 8.09
N GLU A 18 -12.02 -12.42 8.95
CA GLU A 18 -12.64 -11.14 8.56
C GLU A 18 -11.62 -10.20 7.91
N LYS A 19 -10.43 -10.05 8.51
CA LYS A 19 -9.34 -9.26 7.93
C LYS A 19 -8.92 -9.76 6.55
N LYS A 20 -8.87 -11.08 6.33
CA LYS A 20 -8.57 -11.66 5.02
C LYS A 20 -9.64 -11.33 3.98
N ARG A 21 -10.94 -11.49 4.33
CA ARG A 21 -12.05 -11.13 3.44
C ARG A 21 -12.05 -9.64 3.08
N ALA A 22 -11.79 -8.77 4.06
CA ALA A 22 -11.66 -7.34 3.81
C ALA A 22 -10.48 -7.03 2.89
N ALA A 23 -9.34 -7.70 3.06
CA ALA A 23 -8.18 -7.54 2.18
C ALA A 23 -8.48 -8.00 0.74
N GLU A 24 -9.18 -9.12 0.56
CA GLU A 24 -9.63 -9.60 -0.76
C GLU A 24 -10.59 -8.59 -1.41
N ALA A 25 -11.59 -8.10 -0.66
CA ALA A 25 -12.53 -7.10 -1.15
C ALA A 25 -11.81 -5.80 -1.54
N ASN A 26 -10.78 -5.38 -0.78
CA ASN A 26 -9.97 -4.22 -1.09
C ASN A 26 -9.09 -4.43 -2.34
N ARG A 27 -8.56 -5.63 -2.57
CA ARG A 27 -7.83 -5.96 -3.82
C ARG A 27 -8.75 -5.80 -5.03
N VAL A 28 -9.98 -6.30 -4.94
CA VAL A 28 -10.97 -6.16 -6.03
C VAL A 28 -11.41 -4.71 -6.21
N ARG A 29 -11.76 -4.01 -5.13
CA ARG A 29 -12.29 -2.63 -5.19
C ARG A 29 -11.28 -1.61 -5.69
N PHE A 30 -10.05 -1.69 -5.18
CA PHE A 30 -9.05 -0.66 -5.45
C PHE A 30 -8.07 -1.07 -6.55
N GLY A 31 -8.06 -2.34 -6.96
CA GLY A 31 -7.19 -2.88 -8.01
C GLY A 31 -5.68 -2.85 -7.68
N ARG A 32 -5.29 -2.21 -6.58
CA ARG A 32 -3.91 -2.09 -6.12
C ARG A 32 -3.84 -2.24 -4.61
N THR A 33 -2.85 -3.00 -4.17
CA THR A 33 -2.49 -3.18 -2.77
C THR A 33 -1.81 -1.92 -2.21
N LYS A 34 -1.69 -1.83 -0.89
CA LYS A 34 -0.96 -0.74 -0.22
C LYS A 34 0.50 -0.65 -0.70
N ALA A 35 1.16 -1.82 -0.80
CA ALA A 35 2.56 -1.91 -1.23
C ALA A 35 2.76 -1.39 -2.66
N GLU A 36 1.86 -1.73 -3.59
CA GLU A 36 1.94 -1.25 -4.97
C GLU A 36 1.71 0.26 -5.06
N ARG A 37 0.82 0.81 -4.22
CA ARG A 37 0.59 2.25 -4.12
C ARG A 37 1.85 2.96 -3.63
N GLU A 38 2.42 2.49 -2.53
CA GLU A 38 3.65 3.05 -1.95
C GLU A 38 4.82 2.99 -2.95
N ALA A 39 4.98 1.88 -3.67
CA ALA A 39 5.99 1.75 -4.72
C ALA A 39 5.78 2.76 -5.87
N SER A 40 4.53 2.94 -6.31
CA SER A 40 4.20 3.93 -7.34
C SER A 40 4.45 5.37 -6.87
N ASP A 41 4.15 5.67 -5.61
CA ASP A 41 4.33 7.01 -5.05
C ASP A 41 5.83 7.33 -4.89
N MET A 42 6.63 6.37 -4.44
CA MET A 42 8.10 6.51 -4.40
C MET A 42 8.69 6.74 -5.80
N ALA A 43 8.27 5.96 -6.80
CA ALA A 43 8.74 6.12 -8.16
C ALA A 43 8.40 7.50 -8.74
N ARG A 44 7.21 8.03 -8.42
CA ARG A 44 6.81 9.40 -8.79
C ARG A 44 7.70 10.43 -8.11
N ALA A 45 7.91 10.32 -6.80
CA ALA A 45 8.76 11.25 -6.05
C ALA A 45 10.20 11.29 -6.63
N THR A 46 10.79 10.13 -6.93
CA THR A 46 12.11 10.08 -7.57
C THR A 46 12.13 10.73 -8.95
N ARG A 47 11.07 10.52 -9.74
CA ARG A 47 10.93 11.16 -11.06
C ARG A 47 10.84 12.67 -10.92
N ASP A 48 10.02 13.15 -10.00
CA ASP A 48 9.82 14.59 -9.77
C ASP A 48 11.12 15.25 -9.32
N MET A 49 11.86 14.64 -8.39
CA MET A 49 13.19 15.11 -8.00
C MET A 49 14.18 15.12 -9.17
N SER A 50 14.15 14.08 -10.01
CA SER A 50 15.04 13.98 -11.18
C SER A 50 14.71 15.03 -12.25
N LEU A 51 13.43 15.41 -12.37
CA LEU A 51 12.99 16.46 -13.28
C LEU A 51 13.35 17.84 -12.73
N ASP A 52 13.18 18.04 -11.43
CA ASP A 52 13.49 19.31 -10.77
C ASP A 52 14.98 19.67 -10.90
N GLY A 53 15.88 18.71 -10.68
CA GLY A 53 17.32 18.91 -10.88
C GLY A 53 17.77 19.06 -12.35
N LYS A 54 16.86 18.87 -13.31
CA LYS A 54 17.12 19.03 -14.75
C LYS A 54 16.37 20.21 -15.37
N LYS A 55 15.70 21.03 -14.57
CA LYS A 55 15.09 22.27 -15.05
C LYS A 55 16.21 23.22 -15.44
N ILE A 56 16.23 23.59 -16.73
CA ILE A 56 17.05 24.67 -17.24
C ILE A 56 16.17 25.93 -17.16
N SER A 57 16.61 26.92 -16.39
CA SER A 57 15.96 28.23 -16.36
C SER A 57 16.20 28.92 -17.70
N PRO A 58 15.27 29.74 -18.21
CA PRO A 58 15.54 30.57 -19.39
C PRO A 58 16.76 31.50 -19.22
N GLU A 59 17.18 31.76 -17.99
CA GLU A 59 18.33 32.61 -17.64
C GLU A 59 19.68 31.89 -17.83
N ASP A 60 19.70 30.56 -17.93
CA ASP A 60 20.94 29.76 -18.03
C ASP A 60 21.40 29.50 -19.49
N ASP A 61 20.59 29.87 -20.50
CA ASP A 61 20.89 29.69 -21.93
C ASP A 61 21.54 30.93 -22.61
N ASP A 62 21.73 32.04 -21.89
CA ASP A 62 22.29 33.31 -22.42
C ASP A 62 23.75 33.60 -21.97
N ALA A 63 24.58 32.57 -21.76
CA ALA A 63 26.01 32.70 -21.39
C ALA A 63 26.98 32.13 -22.43
#